data_AF-A0A3D9FCT6-F1
#
_entry.id   AF-A0A3D9FCT6-F1
#
_cell.length_a   1.000
_cell.length_b   1.000
_cell.length_c   1.000
_cell.angle_alpha   90.00
_cell.angle_beta   90.00
_cell.angle_gamma   90.00
#
_symmetry.space_group_name_H-M   'P 1'
#
loop_
_entity.id
_entity.type
_entity.pdbx_description
1 polymer ?
#
loop_
_entity_poly.entity_id
_entity_poly.type
_entity_poly.pdbx_seq_one_letter_code
_entity_poly.pdbx_strand_id
1 'polypeptide(L)'
;MQLVIRNLKTFIALALLAVGAAGVVLAQQERPQNPRDFGFDATASYEVTGIFVDASGEDAEDARRVAWERAQREGWRMLYARVNGGSAARAPNLSDSSLSAVVTGIIVEEEQIGPTRYVARLGVMFDRARVSRYLGVSGVIRRSPPMLILPIQWIGSTPMSFEDRTPWARAWLRFRSSESPIDYVRASGTGPTSMLLTVGQTGRPGRGWWRFLLDSYGAADVVIPVVHLQYSYPGGPVYGRFVAYHGPDRRKITQFSLRVRNSASLDQLLDEGARRIDAAYAQALEDGRLRPDPSLNFEFGIDEQALEEALDELQESVAVDRRPAEVSVNTEEATSTGRYTIRVVTPDANSVRSSEAAVRGTPGVRGATTSSLAIGGVSLMEVSYIGDLDTLASALAARGFQVQRGTGTLQISRVAPQGSDTPEGQ
;
A
#
# COMPACT_ATOMS: atom_id res chain seq x y z
N MET A 1 34.60 -43.21 -56.63
CA MET A 1 34.77 -42.59 -55.28
C MET A 1 34.59 -41.07 -55.25
N GLN A 2 34.42 -40.38 -56.38
CA GLN A 2 34.19 -38.92 -56.43
C GLN A 2 32.70 -38.51 -56.38
N LEU A 3 31.75 -39.38 -56.77
CA LEU A 3 30.32 -39.05 -56.74
C LEU A 3 29.67 -39.12 -55.35
N VAL A 4 30.14 -40.02 -54.47
CA VAL A 4 29.56 -40.21 -53.12
C VAL A 4 29.88 -39.03 -52.19
N ILE A 5 31.05 -38.41 -52.36
CA ILE A 5 31.49 -37.26 -51.55
C ILE A 5 30.71 -35.99 -51.92
N ARG A 6 30.27 -35.85 -53.18
CA ARG A 6 29.48 -34.70 -53.63
C ARG A 6 28.08 -34.69 -53.04
N ASN A 7 27.46 -35.87 -52.89
CA ASN A 7 26.12 -36.01 -52.30
C ASN A 7 26.14 -35.81 -50.77
N LEU A 8 27.24 -36.13 -50.09
CA LEU A 8 27.37 -35.89 -48.65
C LEU A 8 27.50 -34.40 -48.31
N LYS A 9 28.18 -33.62 -49.17
CA LYS A 9 28.29 -32.16 -48.99
C LYS A 9 26.96 -31.44 -49.23
N THR A 10 26.14 -31.88 -50.19
CA THR A 10 24.80 -31.33 -50.41
C THR A 10 23.83 -31.71 -49.29
N PHE A 11 23.92 -32.92 -48.71
CA PHE A 11 23.11 -33.29 -47.54
C PHE A 11 23.48 -32.52 -46.27
N ILE A 12 24.77 -32.26 -46.03
CA ILE A 12 25.22 -31.44 -44.89
C ILE A 12 24.83 -29.97 -45.08
N ALA A 13 24.90 -29.44 -46.30
CA ALA A 13 24.45 -28.08 -46.60
C ALA A 13 22.93 -27.91 -46.44
N LEU A 14 22.12 -28.92 -46.80
CA LEU A 14 20.66 -28.87 -46.63
C LEU A 14 20.26 -29.06 -45.15
N ALA A 15 21.00 -29.86 -44.38
CA ALA A 15 20.79 -29.99 -42.94
C ALA A 15 21.18 -28.72 -42.16
N LEU A 16 22.23 -28.01 -42.58
CA LEU A 16 22.61 -26.71 -42.00
C LEU A 16 21.64 -25.58 -42.39
N LEU A 17 21.00 -25.64 -43.56
CA LEU A 17 19.96 -24.69 -43.94
C LEU A 17 18.62 -24.97 -43.23
N ALA A 18 18.32 -26.23 -42.91
CA ALA A 18 17.16 -26.60 -42.10
C ALA A 18 17.32 -26.23 -40.60
N VAL A 19 18.55 -26.24 -40.08
CA VAL A 19 18.85 -25.75 -38.71
C VAL A 19 18.97 -24.22 -38.68
N GLY A 20 19.34 -23.57 -39.79
CA GLY A 20 19.38 -22.10 -39.93
C GLY A 20 18.01 -21.43 -40.14
N ALA A 21 17.01 -22.15 -40.68
CA ALA A 21 15.65 -21.62 -40.87
C ALA A 21 14.74 -21.79 -39.64
N ALA A 22 15.16 -22.55 -38.61
CA ALA A 22 14.46 -22.66 -37.32
C ALA A 22 14.86 -21.56 -36.32
N GLY A 23 15.76 -20.66 -36.73
CA GLY A 23 16.42 -19.71 -35.83
C GLY A 23 16.02 -18.25 -36.00
N VAL A 24 14.92 -17.89 -36.69
CA VAL A 24 14.38 -16.51 -36.69
C VAL A 24 12.87 -16.56 -36.96
N VAL A 25 12.07 -16.92 -35.95
CA VAL A 25 10.67 -16.47 -35.89
C VAL A 25 10.49 -15.74 -34.58
N LEU A 26 10.40 -14.43 -34.75
CA LEU A 26 9.96 -13.40 -33.83
C LEU A 26 8.82 -13.89 -32.92
N ALA A 27 9.13 -14.02 -31.65
CA ALA A 27 8.14 -13.90 -30.58
C ALA A 27 8.79 -13.12 -29.44
N GLN A 28 9.15 -11.85 -29.71
CA GLN A 28 9.04 -10.84 -28.67
C GLN A 28 7.55 -10.68 -28.39
N GLN A 29 7.01 -11.59 -27.59
CA GLN A 29 5.79 -11.33 -26.87
C GLN A 29 6.17 -10.26 -25.85
N GLU A 30 5.89 -9.02 -26.21
CA GLU A 30 5.80 -7.89 -25.29
C GLU A 30 5.02 -8.36 -24.08
N ARG A 31 5.75 -8.72 -23.03
CA ARG A 31 5.18 -8.87 -21.70
C ARG A 31 4.63 -7.48 -21.39
N PRO A 32 3.32 -7.32 -21.11
CA PRO A 32 2.83 -6.05 -20.61
C PRO A 32 3.55 -5.78 -19.28
N GLN A 33 4.59 -4.96 -19.36
CA GLN A 33 5.23 -4.32 -18.24
C GLN A 33 4.27 -3.23 -17.81
N ASN A 34 3.32 -3.60 -16.94
CA ASN A 34 2.63 -2.72 -15.99
C ASN A 34 1.61 -3.58 -15.23
N PRO A 35 1.80 -3.86 -13.93
CA PRO A 35 0.71 -4.24 -13.04
C PRO A 35 -0.20 -3.06 -12.67
N ARG A 36 -0.14 -1.95 -13.42
CA ARG A 36 -1.04 -0.82 -13.28
C ARG A 36 -2.05 -0.94 -14.42
N ASP A 37 -3.33 -0.93 -14.06
CA ASP A 37 -4.50 -0.95 -14.93
C ASP A 37 -5.07 -2.32 -15.30
N PHE A 38 -5.43 -3.10 -14.29
CA PHE A 38 -6.74 -3.75 -14.24
C PHE A 38 -7.35 -3.57 -12.85
N GLY A 39 -7.73 -2.32 -12.57
CA GLY A 39 -8.64 -2.01 -11.48
C GLY A 39 -10.06 -2.39 -11.88
N PHE A 40 -10.39 -3.67 -11.75
CA PHE A 40 -11.73 -4.05 -11.33
C PHE A 40 -11.61 -4.41 -9.86
N ASP A 41 -12.50 -3.90 -9.02
CA ASP A 41 -12.58 -4.15 -7.59
C ASP A 41 -12.25 -5.62 -7.24
N ALA A 42 -10.99 -5.89 -6.87
CA ALA A 42 -10.52 -7.19 -6.41
C ALA A 42 -11.14 -7.58 -5.04
N THR A 43 -12.00 -6.73 -4.51
CA THR A 43 -12.78 -6.88 -3.28
C THR A 43 -14.14 -7.56 -3.51
N ALA A 44 -14.63 -7.65 -4.75
CA ALA A 44 -16.03 -8.02 -5.03
C ALA A 44 -16.27 -9.39 -5.70
N SER A 45 -15.24 -10.08 -6.21
CA SER A 45 -15.44 -11.32 -6.99
C SER A 45 -14.50 -12.47 -6.59
N TYR A 46 -14.95 -13.71 -6.82
CA TYR A 46 -14.16 -14.93 -6.72
C TYR A 46 -13.67 -15.36 -8.09
N GLU A 47 -12.39 -15.74 -8.21
CA GLU A 47 -11.80 -16.21 -9.45
C GLU A 47 -11.44 -17.71 -9.35
N VAL A 48 -11.89 -18.49 -10.32
CA VAL A 48 -11.52 -19.90 -10.48
C VAL A 48 -10.84 -20.06 -11.83
N THR A 49 -9.55 -20.38 -11.82
CA THR A 49 -8.70 -20.55 -13.02
C THR A 49 -8.42 -22.02 -13.34
N GLY A 50 -7.92 -22.27 -14.54
CA GLY A 50 -7.44 -23.59 -14.95
C GLY A 50 -8.54 -24.60 -15.27
N ILE A 51 -9.73 -24.14 -15.68
CA ILE A 51 -10.84 -25.02 -16.08
C ILE A 51 -10.61 -25.45 -17.53
N PHE A 52 -10.37 -26.74 -17.74
CA PHE A 52 -10.14 -27.29 -19.07
C PHE A 52 -11.47 -27.71 -19.70
N VAL A 53 -11.80 -27.13 -20.86
CA VAL A 53 -13.03 -27.47 -21.59
C VAL A 53 -12.73 -27.95 -22.99
N ASP A 54 -13.47 -28.99 -23.37
CA ASP A 54 -13.51 -29.56 -24.71
C ASP A 54 -14.98 -29.81 -25.07
N ALA A 55 -15.48 -29.07 -26.06
CA ALA A 55 -16.86 -29.18 -26.53
C ALA A 55 -16.92 -29.21 -28.05
N SER A 56 -17.93 -29.90 -28.55
CA SER A 56 -18.27 -29.94 -29.97
C SER A 56 -19.69 -29.43 -30.18
N GLY A 57 -19.92 -28.74 -31.29
CA GLY A 57 -21.21 -28.16 -31.67
C GLY A 57 -21.46 -28.27 -33.17
N GLU A 58 -22.63 -27.80 -33.60
CA GLU A 58 -23.00 -27.77 -35.03
C GLU A 58 -22.11 -26.80 -35.83
N ASP A 59 -21.64 -25.74 -35.18
CA ASP A 59 -20.66 -24.78 -35.68
C ASP A 59 -19.70 -24.34 -34.56
N ALA A 60 -18.77 -23.44 -34.88
CA ALA A 60 -17.77 -22.93 -33.94
C ALA A 60 -18.39 -22.12 -32.79
N GLU A 61 -19.48 -21.40 -33.03
CA GLU A 61 -20.15 -20.57 -32.01
C GLU A 61 -20.96 -21.42 -31.04
N ASP A 62 -21.63 -22.45 -31.54
CA ASP A 62 -22.37 -23.41 -30.73
C ASP A 62 -21.41 -24.23 -29.86
N ALA A 63 -20.28 -24.70 -30.43
CA ALA A 63 -19.23 -25.37 -29.67
C ALA A 63 -18.68 -24.48 -28.54
N ARG A 64 -18.48 -23.18 -28.81
CA ARG A 64 -18.04 -22.20 -27.81
C ARG A 64 -19.08 -22.02 -26.70
N ARG A 65 -20.36 -21.85 -27.05
CA ARG A 65 -21.45 -21.67 -26.08
C ARG A 65 -21.54 -22.86 -25.12
N VAL A 66 -21.52 -24.08 -25.65
CA VAL A 66 -21.53 -25.32 -24.84
C VAL A 66 -20.29 -25.42 -23.95
N ALA A 67 -19.11 -25.04 -24.45
CA ALA A 67 -17.89 -25.02 -23.65
C ALA A 67 -17.99 -24.04 -22.48
N TRP A 68 -18.54 -22.85 -22.70
CA TRP A 68 -18.71 -21.84 -21.65
C TRP A 68 -19.72 -22.27 -20.58
N GLU A 69 -20.84 -22.89 -20.98
CA GLU A 69 -21.80 -23.47 -20.04
C GLU A 69 -21.16 -24.56 -19.17
N ARG A 70 -20.33 -25.44 -19.78
CA ARG A 70 -19.55 -26.45 -19.04
C ARG A 70 -18.55 -25.82 -18.09
N ALA A 71 -17.80 -24.81 -18.55
CA ALA A 71 -16.81 -24.11 -17.74
C ALA A 71 -17.44 -23.46 -16.50
N GLN A 72 -18.61 -22.84 -16.65
CA GLN A 72 -19.33 -22.24 -15.52
C GLN A 72 -19.75 -23.30 -14.50
N ARG A 73 -20.26 -24.45 -14.97
CA ARG A 73 -20.68 -25.56 -14.08
C ARG A 73 -19.50 -26.17 -13.33
N GLU A 74 -18.38 -26.39 -13.99
CA GLU A 74 -17.16 -26.91 -13.36
C GLU A 74 -16.53 -25.89 -12.41
N GLY A 75 -16.44 -24.63 -12.83
CA GLY A 75 -15.97 -23.52 -12.01
C GLY A 75 -16.77 -23.36 -10.72
N TRP A 76 -18.10 -23.53 -10.78
CA TRP A 76 -18.96 -23.51 -9.60
C TRP A 76 -18.64 -24.63 -8.61
N ARG A 77 -18.41 -25.85 -9.11
CA ARG A 77 -18.07 -27.01 -8.27
C ARG A 77 -16.70 -26.83 -7.61
N MET A 78 -15.73 -26.29 -8.34
CA MET A 78 -14.40 -25.94 -7.81
C MET A 78 -14.49 -24.83 -6.76
N LEU A 79 -15.30 -23.79 -7.01
CA LEU A 79 -15.55 -22.72 -6.05
C LEU A 79 -16.20 -23.26 -4.76
N TYR A 80 -17.22 -24.09 -4.89
CA TYR A 80 -17.91 -24.70 -3.74
C TYR A 80 -16.93 -25.52 -2.88
N ALA A 81 -16.09 -26.34 -3.52
CA ALA A 81 -15.09 -27.14 -2.83
C ALA A 81 -14.07 -26.27 -2.09
N ARG A 82 -13.65 -25.15 -2.70
CA ARG A 82 -12.72 -24.18 -2.09
C ARG A 82 -13.34 -23.49 -0.87
N VAL A 83 -14.59 -23.04 -0.97
CA VAL A 83 -15.25 -22.26 0.08
C VAL A 83 -15.69 -23.13 1.27
N ASN A 84 -16.24 -24.32 1.02
CA ASN A 84 -16.80 -25.17 2.07
C ASN A 84 -15.85 -26.27 2.56
N GLY A 85 -14.60 -26.29 2.09
CA GLY A 85 -13.60 -27.33 2.43
C GLY A 85 -14.06 -28.75 2.11
N GLY A 86 -15.02 -28.91 1.18
CA GLY A 86 -15.73 -30.14 0.89
C GLY A 86 -15.47 -30.67 -0.51
N SER A 87 -15.96 -31.89 -0.80
CA SER A 87 -15.88 -32.46 -2.16
C SER A 87 -16.76 -31.68 -3.14
N ALA A 88 -16.25 -31.42 -4.35
CA ALA A 88 -16.94 -30.80 -5.48
C ALA A 88 -18.27 -31.52 -5.87
N ALA A 89 -18.49 -32.74 -5.37
CA ALA A 89 -19.72 -33.49 -5.56
C ALA A 89 -20.89 -33.05 -4.66
N ARG A 90 -20.63 -32.30 -3.58
CA ARG A 90 -21.67 -31.75 -2.67
C ARG A 90 -22.15 -30.35 -3.06
N ALA A 91 -21.65 -29.80 -4.17
CA ALA A 91 -22.08 -28.51 -4.66
C ALA A 91 -23.59 -28.52 -5.01
N PRO A 92 -24.37 -27.49 -4.61
CA PRO A 92 -25.73 -27.31 -5.09
C PRO A 92 -25.77 -27.31 -6.61
N ASN A 93 -26.62 -28.14 -7.20
CA ASN A 93 -26.86 -28.12 -8.64
C ASN A 93 -27.69 -26.88 -8.98
N LEU A 94 -27.02 -25.84 -9.50
CA LEU A 94 -27.65 -24.65 -10.03
C LEU A 94 -28.06 -24.87 -11.50
N SER A 95 -29.16 -24.26 -11.91
CA SER A 95 -29.52 -24.16 -13.34
C SER A 95 -28.54 -23.26 -14.07
N ASP A 96 -28.42 -23.43 -15.39
CA ASP A 96 -27.47 -22.65 -16.20
C ASP A 96 -27.82 -21.15 -16.20
N SER A 97 -29.11 -20.84 -16.15
CA SER A 97 -29.61 -19.47 -15.91
C SER A 97 -29.17 -18.89 -14.56
N SER A 98 -29.17 -19.70 -13.50
CA SER A 98 -28.73 -19.28 -12.18
C SER A 98 -27.22 -19.08 -12.14
N LEU A 99 -26.46 -19.97 -12.80
CA LEU A 99 -25.00 -19.84 -12.93
C LEU A 99 -24.63 -18.57 -13.68
N SER A 100 -25.25 -18.32 -14.84
CA SER A 100 -24.99 -17.11 -15.63
C SER A 100 -25.35 -15.83 -14.87
N ALA A 101 -26.32 -15.86 -13.95
CA ALA A 101 -26.67 -14.71 -13.13
C ALA A 101 -25.65 -14.40 -12.02
N VAL A 102 -24.85 -15.39 -11.63
CA VAL A 102 -23.81 -15.28 -10.58
C VAL A 102 -22.43 -15.02 -11.18
N VAL A 103 -22.21 -15.45 -12.42
CA VAL A 103 -20.96 -15.22 -13.16
C VAL A 103 -20.85 -13.76 -13.61
N THR A 104 -19.72 -13.13 -13.32
CA THR A 104 -19.41 -11.75 -13.73
C THR A 104 -18.66 -11.73 -15.05
N GLY A 105 -17.86 -12.76 -15.34
CA GLY A 105 -17.07 -12.85 -16.57
C GLY A 105 -16.34 -14.17 -16.72
N ILE A 106 -15.87 -14.43 -17.93
CA ILE A 106 -15.02 -15.57 -18.28
C ILE A 106 -13.69 -15.02 -18.80
N ILE A 107 -12.60 -15.50 -18.23
CA ILE A 107 -11.23 -15.18 -18.62
C ILE A 107 -10.75 -16.30 -19.54
N VAL A 108 -10.26 -15.93 -20.72
CA VAL A 108 -9.70 -16.90 -21.67
C VAL A 108 -8.19 -16.98 -21.45
N GLU A 109 -7.70 -18.11 -20.95
CA GLU A 109 -6.26 -18.33 -20.74
C GLU A 109 -5.61 -18.86 -22.02
N GLU A 110 -6.27 -19.81 -22.67
CA GLU A 110 -5.84 -20.44 -23.92
C GLU A 110 -7.09 -20.89 -24.68
N GLU A 111 -7.14 -20.63 -25.99
CA GLU A 111 -8.29 -20.94 -26.83
C GLU A 111 -7.86 -21.47 -28.20
N GLN A 112 -8.49 -22.55 -28.63
CA GLN A 112 -8.38 -23.11 -29.98
C GLN A 112 -9.78 -23.36 -30.53
N ILE A 113 -10.07 -22.70 -31.66
CA ILE A 113 -11.38 -22.75 -32.32
C ILE A 113 -11.22 -23.55 -33.61
N GLY A 114 -11.86 -24.72 -33.65
CA GLY A 114 -12.05 -25.51 -34.87
C GLY A 114 -13.43 -25.26 -35.50
N PRO A 115 -13.73 -25.90 -36.64
CA PRO A 115 -15.01 -25.72 -37.34
C PRO A 115 -16.24 -26.15 -36.53
N THR A 116 -16.09 -27.20 -35.73
CA THR A 116 -17.16 -27.80 -34.90
C THR A 116 -16.67 -28.19 -33.50
N ARG A 117 -15.46 -27.76 -33.12
CA ARG A 117 -14.82 -28.11 -31.84
C ARG A 117 -14.17 -26.90 -31.21
N TYR A 118 -14.34 -26.77 -29.92
CA TYR A 118 -13.80 -25.70 -29.11
C TYR A 118 -13.01 -26.32 -27.95
N VAL A 119 -11.71 -26.03 -27.90
CA VAL A 119 -10.82 -26.48 -26.82
C VAL A 119 -10.20 -25.26 -26.17
N ALA A 120 -10.40 -25.09 -24.87
CA ALA A 120 -9.90 -23.93 -24.15
C ALA A 120 -9.55 -24.25 -22.70
N ARG A 121 -8.65 -23.43 -22.16
CA ARG A 121 -8.44 -23.29 -20.71
C ARG A 121 -9.03 -21.96 -20.29
N LEU A 122 -10.05 -22.02 -19.45
CA LEU A 122 -10.87 -20.88 -19.05
C LEU A 122 -10.75 -20.64 -17.54
N GLY A 123 -10.84 -19.37 -17.17
CA GLY A 123 -11.13 -18.93 -15.82
C GLY A 123 -12.55 -18.37 -15.74
N VAL A 124 -13.24 -18.57 -14.63
CA VAL A 124 -14.59 -18.02 -14.40
C VAL A 124 -14.55 -17.12 -13.16
N MET A 125 -15.09 -15.91 -13.32
CA MET A 125 -15.26 -14.94 -12.24
C MET A 125 -16.70 -14.98 -11.74
N PHE A 126 -16.86 -15.07 -10.42
CA PHE A 126 -18.16 -15.10 -9.76
C PHE A 126 -18.35 -13.89 -8.85
N ASP A 127 -19.54 -13.30 -8.87
CA ASP A 127 -19.92 -12.22 -7.95
C ASP A 127 -20.10 -12.79 -6.54
N ARG A 128 -19.27 -12.31 -5.60
CA ARG A 128 -19.25 -12.83 -4.23
C ARG A 128 -20.57 -12.66 -3.48
N ALA A 129 -21.25 -11.53 -3.69
CA ALA A 129 -22.51 -11.19 -3.00
C ALA A 129 -23.70 -11.99 -3.54
N ARG A 130 -23.62 -12.46 -4.79
CA ARG A 130 -24.61 -13.37 -5.37
C ARG A 130 -24.31 -14.82 -4.99
N VAL A 131 -23.04 -15.23 -5.06
CA VAL A 131 -22.56 -16.56 -4.64
C VAL A 131 -22.96 -16.87 -3.20
N SER A 132 -22.78 -15.92 -2.28
CA SER A 132 -23.05 -16.11 -0.84
C SER A 132 -24.49 -16.53 -0.54
N ARG A 133 -25.47 -16.06 -1.34
CA ARG A 133 -26.89 -16.42 -1.18
C ARG A 133 -27.16 -17.89 -1.51
N TYR A 134 -26.45 -18.44 -2.50
CA TYR A 134 -26.61 -19.83 -2.94
C TYR A 134 -25.77 -20.82 -2.14
N LEU A 135 -24.62 -20.37 -1.62
CA LEU A 135 -23.72 -21.22 -0.83
C LEU A 135 -24.19 -21.43 0.62
N GLY A 136 -25.23 -20.72 1.07
CA GLY A 136 -25.73 -20.85 2.45
C GLY A 136 -24.69 -20.46 3.49
N VAL A 137 -23.68 -19.67 3.12
CA VAL A 137 -22.64 -19.22 4.04
C VAL A 137 -23.23 -18.09 4.86
N SER A 138 -23.95 -18.44 5.92
CA SER A 138 -24.32 -17.53 7.01
C SER A 138 -23.10 -17.04 7.80
N GLY A 139 -21.89 -17.45 7.41
CA GLY A 139 -20.67 -16.80 7.85
C GLY A 139 -20.49 -15.51 7.07
N VAL A 140 -20.84 -14.37 7.66
CA VAL A 140 -20.06 -13.15 7.40
C VAL A 140 -18.60 -13.58 7.55
N ILE A 141 -17.87 -13.69 6.43
CA ILE A 141 -16.43 -13.97 6.47
C ILE A 141 -15.86 -12.80 7.25
N ARG A 142 -15.60 -13.05 8.55
CA ARG A 142 -15.04 -12.06 9.46
C ARG A 142 -13.73 -11.64 8.83
N ARG A 143 -13.69 -10.41 8.31
CA ARG A 143 -12.48 -9.86 7.71
C ARG A 143 -11.63 -9.24 8.81
N SER A 144 -10.32 -9.32 8.66
CA SER A 144 -9.47 -8.54 9.55
C SER A 144 -9.65 -7.05 9.26
N PRO A 145 -9.44 -6.18 10.25
CA PRO A 145 -9.07 -4.79 10.01
C PRO A 145 -7.82 -4.71 9.10
N PRO A 146 -7.53 -3.55 8.48
CA PRO A 146 -6.36 -3.40 7.63
C PRO A 146 -5.07 -3.68 8.42
N MET A 147 -4.30 -4.68 7.98
CA MET A 147 -3.07 -5.13 8.62
C MET A 147 -1.86 -4.74 7.78
N LEU A 148 -0.93 -3.98 8.34
CA LEU A 148 0.33 -3.64 7.69
C LEU A 148 1.20 -4.90 7.56
N ILE A 149 1.59 -5.27 6.35
CA ILE A 149 2.50 -6.40 6.13
C ILE A 149 3.97 -5.95 6.10
N LEU A 150 4.77 -6.57 6.97
CA LEU A 150 6.21 -6.33 7.07
C LEU A 150 6.99 -7.64 6.84
N PRO A 151 7.26 -8.01 5.58
CA PRO A 151 8.02 -9.21 5.25
C PRO A 151 9.49 -9.05 5.65
N ILE A 152 10.00 -10.00 6.44
CA ILE A 152 11.41 -10.05 6.84
C ILE A 152 12.04 -11.32 6.29
N GLN A 153 13.18 -11.17 5.64
CA GLN A 153 14.01 -12.26 5.15
C GLN A 153 15.32 -12.31 5.93
N TRP A 154 15.74 -13.49 6.33
CA TRP A 154 17.08 -13.75 6.86
C TRP A 154 17.81 -14.66 5.88
N ILE A 155 19.02 -14.28 5.49
CA ILE A 155 19.97 -15.21 4.87
C ILE A 155 21.11 -15.38 5.86
N GLY A 156 21.25 -16.58 6.43
CA GLY A 156 22.14 -16.78 7.57
C GLY A 156 21.71 -15.91 8.77
N SER A 157 22.60 -15.04 9.22
CA SER A 157 22.37 -14.08 10.31
C SER A 157 22.12 -12.64 9.82
N THR A 158 21.97 -12.43 8.50
CA THR A 158 21.75 -11.09 7.94
C THR A 158 20.25 -10.86 7.72
N PRO A 159 19.61 -9.97 8.51
CA PRO A 159 18.23 -9.58 8.31
C PRO A 159 18.09 -8.60 7.14
N MET A 160 17.08 -8.79 6.30
CA MET A 160 16.70 -7.93 5.20
C MET A 160 15.18 -7.72 5.22
N SER A 161 14.72 -6.51 4.95
CA SER A 161 13.29 -6.16 4.92
C SER A 161 12.92 -5.51 3.58
N PHE A 162 12.80 -4.18 3.54
CA PHE A 162 12.37 -3.39 2.39
C PHE A 162 13.52 -2.71 1.63
N GLU A 163 14.74 -2.70 2.15
CA GLU A 163 15.91 -2.03 1.55
C GLU A 163 16.27 -2.59 0.16
N ASP A 164 16.02 -3.88 -0.12
CA ASP A 164 16.49 -4.58 -1.33
C ASP A 164 15.42 -5.33 -2.16
N ARG A 165 14.12 -5.04 -1.99
CA ARG A 165 13.03 -5.82 -2.65
C ARG A 165 13.29 -7.33 -2.59
N THR A 166 13.47 -7.84 -1.37
CA THR A 166 13.86 -9.22 -1.11
C THR A 166 12.99 -10.23 -1.89
N PRO A 167 13.52 -11.41 -2.26
CA PRO A 167 12.72 -12.50 -2.81
C PRO A 167 11.44 -12.75 -2.02
N TRP A 168 11.52 -12.64 -0.69
CA TRP A 168 10.36 -12.78 0.18
C TRP A 168 9.31 -11.67 0.01
N ALA A 169 9.73 -10.41 -0.03
CA ALA A 169 8.83 -9.29 -0.32
C ALA A 169 8.19 -9.43 -1.71
N ARG A 170 8.94 -9.91 -2.71
CA ARG A 170 8.40 -10.20 -4.06
C ARG A 170 7.37 -11.32 -4.07
N ALA A 171 7.57 -12.39 -3.30
CA ALA A 171 6.57 -13.45 -3.15
C ALA A 171 5.25 -12.92 -2.58
N TRP A 172 5.33 -12.06 -1.55
CA TRP A 172 4.14 -11.38 -1.05
C TRP A 172 3.50 -10.48 -2.08
N LEU A 173 4.25 -9.75 -2.91
CA LEU A 173 3.68 -8.93 -4.00
C LEU A 173 2.95 -9.78 -5.05
N ARG A 174 3.42 -11.00 -5.33
CA ARG A 174 2.72 -11.95 -6.22
C ARG A 174 1.49 -12.58 -5.58
N PHE A 175 1.45 -12.68 -4.24
CA PHE A 175 0.35 -13.26 -3.50
C PHE A 175 -0.92 -12.42 -3.64
N ARG A 176 -2.00 -13.04 -4.13
CA ARG A 176 -3.32 -12.41 -4.28
C ARG A 176 -4.03 -12.33 -2.93
N SER A 177 -4.11 -11.14 -2.34
CA SER A 177 -4.78 -10.90 -1.05
C SER A 177 -6.31 -10.84 -1.15
N SER A 178 -6.88 -10.76 -2.35
CA SER A 178 -8.33 -10.72 -2.59
C SER A 178 -9.06 -11.96 -2.08
N GLU A 179 -8.41 -13.11 -2.15
CA GLU A 179 -8.96 -14.40 -1.73
C GLU A 179 -8.82 -14.64 -0.20
N SER A 180 -8.08 -13.78 0.51
CA SER A 180 -7.83 -13.91 1.95
C SER A 180 -8.87 -13.16 2.79
N PRO A 181 -9.28 -13.69 3.96
CA PRO A 181 -10.03 -12.92 4.96
C PRO A 181 -9.15 -11.85 5.64
N ILE A 182 -7.84 -11.84 5.41
CA ILE A 182 -6.92 -10.83 5.93
C ILE A 182 -6.77 -9.69 4.93
N ASP A 183 -7.00 -8.46 5.39
CA ASP A 183 -6.78 -7.25 4.60
C ASP A 183 -5.33 -6.78 4.76
N TYR A 184 -4.49 -7.01 3.74
CA TYR A 184 -3.07 -6.66 3.80
C TYR A 184 -2.78 -5.28 3.20
N VAL A 185 -2.39 -4.34 4.05
CA VAL A 185 -1.83 -3.05 3.63
C VAL A 185 -0.35 -3.22 3.34
N ARG A 186 0.06 -2.85 2.13
CA ARG A 186 1.45 -3.02 1.65
C ARG A 186 2.16 -1.68 1.64
N ALA A 187 3.25 -1.59 2.39
CA ALA A 187 4.10 -0.41 2.34
C ALA A 187 4.83 -0.32 0.99
N SER A 188 4.82 0.86 0.37
CA SER A 188 5.59 1.12 -0.83
C SER A 188 7.08 1.16 -0.47
N GLY A 189 7.89 0.27 -1.05
CA GLY A 189 9.35 0.22 -0.81
C GLY A 189 10.14 1.38 -1.45
N THR A 190 9.53 2.55 -1.63
CA THR A 190 10.12 3.74 -2.25
C THR A 190 10.15 4.89 -1.23
N GLY A 191 11.27 5.61 -1.16
CA GLY A 191 11.40 6.80 -0.31
C GLY A 191 11.69 6.49 1.16
N PRO A 192 11.17 7.29 2.12
CA PRO A 192 11.51 7.18 3.55
C PRO A 192 11.06 5.86 4.19
N THR A 193 10.17 5.09 3.56
CA THR A 193 9.67 3.79 4.02
C THR A 193 10.79 2.79 4.34
N SER A 194 11.86 2.73 3.55
CA SER A 194 12.98 1.80 3.81
C SER A 194 13.77 2.15 5.07
N MET A 195 13.79 3.43 5.46
CA MET A 195 14.40 3.90 6.71
C MET A 195 13.49 3.71 7.92
N LEU A 196 12.17 3.72 7.70
CA LEU A 196 11.15 3.57 8.75
C LEU A 196 10.82 2.10 9.06
N LEU A 197 10.87 1.22 8.06
CA LEU A 197 10.54 -0.21 8.15
C LEU A 197 11.79 -1.09 8.13
N THR A 198 12.65 -0.96 9.12
CA THR A 198 13.83 -1.85 9.27
C THR A 198 13.56 -2.97 10.27
N VAL A 199 14.33 -4.06 10.16
CA VAL A 199 14.23 -5.19 11.10
C VAL A 199 14.49 -4.76 12.55
N GLY A 200 15.37 -3.76 12.75
CA GLY A 200 15.62 -3.17 14.07
C GLY A 200 14.40 -2.47 14.67
N GLN A 201 13.52 -1.88 13.84
CA GLN A 201 12.28 -1.26 14.29
C GLN A 201 11.25 -2.31 14.73
N THR A 202 11.27 -3.51 14.15
CA THR A 202 10.36 -4.59 14.57
C THR A 202 10.57 -5.09 15.98
N GLY A 203 11.76 -4.85 16.56
CA GLY A 203 12.08 -5.20 17.94
C GLY A 203 11.84 -4.07 18.94
N ARG A 204 11.40 -2.87 18.51
CA ARG A 204 11.20 -1.74 19.42
C ARG A 204 9.84 -1.86 20.12
N PRO A 205 9.79 -1.90 21.47
CA PRO A 205 8.54 -2.05 22.22
C PRO A 205 7.64 -0.79 22.19
N GLY A 206 8.16 0.35 21.73
CA GLY A 206 7.48 1.63 21.83
C GLY A 206 6.17 1.66 21.04
N ARG A 207 5.03 1.57 21.74
CA ARG A 207 3.69 1.67 21.14
C ARG A 207 3.49 2.99 20.37
N GLY A 208 4.03 4.10 20.86
CA GLY A 208 3.96 5.39 20.18
C GLY A 208 4.57 5.41 18.77
N TRP A 209 5.69 4.70 18.57
CA TRP A 209 6.32 4.57 17.25
C TRP A 209 5.48 3.72 16.29
N TRP A 210 4.99 2.57 16.77
CA TRP A 210 4.12 1.71 15.99
C TRP A 210 2.83 2.40 15.58
N ARG A 211 2.26 3.24 16.46
CA ARG A 211 1.09 4.06 16.14
C ARG A 211 1.35 5.05 15.02
N PHE A 212 2.40 5.87 15.14
CA PHE A 212 2.78 6.81 14.09
C PHE A 212 2.98 6.09 12.74
N LEU A 213 3.64 4.94 12.78
CA LEU A 213 3.87 4.12 11.60
C LEU A 213 2.56 3.58 11.03
N LEU A 214 1.71 2.96 11.83
CA LEU A 214 0.45 2.37 11.39
C LEU A 214 -0.54 3.42 10.86
N ASP A 215 -0.62 4.58 11.51
CA ASP A 215 -1.42 5.73 11.08
C ASP A 215 -0.97 6.23 9.70
N SER A 216 0.34 6.36 9.48
CA SER A 216 0.89 6.79 8.19
C SER A 216 0.57 5.84 7.02
N TYR A 217 0.23 4.58 7.31
CA TYR A 217 -0.19 3.59 6.31
C TYR A 217 -1.69 3.27 6.37
N GLY A 218 -2.47 3.87 7.28
CA GLY A 218 -3.89 3.56 7.45
C GLY A 218 -4.17 2.12 7.89
N ALA A 219 -3.28 1.53 8.69
CA ALA A 219 -3.40 0.17 9.21
C ALA A 219 -3.80 0.16 10.69
N ALA A 220 -4.60 -0.83 11.10
CA ALA A 220 -5.03 -1.02 12.48
C ALA A 220 -4.01 -1.81 13.32
N ASP A 221 -3.28 -2.74 12.70
CA ASP A 221 -2.21 -3.51 13.35
C ASP A 221 -1.18 -3.99 12.31
N VAL A 222 -0.16 -4.73 12.75
CA VAL A 222 0.95 -5.22 11.93
C VAL A 222 1.03 -6.76 11.92
N VAL A 223 1.34 -7.32 10.75
CA VAL A 223 1.71 -8.73 10.57
C VAL A 223 3.12 -8.84 10.01
N ILE A 224 3.94 -9.68 10.62
CA ILE A 224 5.38 -9.76 10.36
C ILE A 224 5.72 -11.19 9.93
N PRO A 225 5.55 -11.52 8.64
CA PRO A 225 5.97 -12.82 8.12
C PRO A 225 7.49 -12.87 7.93
N VAL A 226 8.14 -13.81 8.60
CA VAL A 226 9.59 -13.98 8.61
C VAL A 226 9.99 -15.28 7.92
N VAL A 227 10.96 -15.21 7.01
CA VAL A 227 11.61 -16.39 6.43
C VAL A 227 13.09 -16.40 6.78
N HIS A 228 13.63 -17.56 7.17
CA HIS A 228 15.06 -17.79 7.26
C HIS A 228 15.46 -18.77 6.17
N LEU A 229 16.26 -18.30 5.22
CA LEU A 229 16.77 -19.07 4.10
C LEU A 229 18.17 -19.58 4.43
N GLN A 230 18.35 -20.88 4.25
CA GLN A 230 19.63 -21.56 4.36
C GLN A 230 19.93 -22.29 3.06
N TYR A 231 21.04 -21.94 2.44
CA TYR A 231 21.55 -22.58 1.23
C TYR A 231 22.60 -23.60 1.65
N SER A 232 22.41 -24.87 1.27
CA SER A 232 23.37 -25.92 1.62
C SER A 232 24.69 -25.76 0.89
N TYR A 233 24.62 -25.29 -0.36
CA TYR A 233 25.72 -24.96 -1.25
C TYR A 233 25.16 -24.12 -2.43
N PRO A 234 25.99 -23.39 -3.20
CA PRO A 234 25.53 -22.68 -4.39
C PRO A 234 24.78 -23.61 -5.35
N GLY A 235 23.55 -23.26 -5.73
CA GLY A 235 22.68 -24.09 -6.57
C GLY A 235 21.98 -25.27 -5.86
N GLY A 236 22.35 -25.55 -4.60
CA GLY A 236 21.86 -26.67 -3.81
C GLY A 236 20.45 -26.50 -3.24
N PRO A 237 20.01 -27.48 -2.42
CA PRO A 237 18.70 -27.42 -1.78
C PRO A 237 18.64 -26.22 -0.83
N VAL A 238 17.51 -25.52 -0.92
CA VAL A 238 17.20 -24.36 -0.08
C VAL A 238 16.21 -24.80 0.99
N TYR A 239 16.56 -24.51 2.24
CA TYR A 239 15.68 -24.69 3.38
C TYR A 239 15.13 -23.32 3.79
N GLY A 240 13.80 -23.21 3.85
CA GLY A 240 13.12 -22.02 4.34
C GLY A 240 12.41 -22.33 5.65
N ARG A 241 12.83 -21.68 6.75
CA ARG A 241 12.09 -21.69 8.01
C ARG A 241 11.21 -20.45 8.08
N PHE A 242 9.90 -20.67 8.09
CA PHE A 242 8.88 -19.64 8.10
C PHE A 242 8.32 -19.46 9.51
N VAL A 243 8.14 -18.21 9.91
CA VAL A 243 7.52 -17.84 11.18
C VAL A 243 6.57 -16.68 10.92
N ALA A 244 5.33 -16.80 11.37
CA ALA A 244 4.34 -15.73 11.29
C ALA A 244 4.22 -15.07 12.66
N TYR A 245 4.42 -13.75 12.72
CA TYR A 245 4.22 -12.96 13.93
C TYR A 245 3.09 -11.94 13.73
N HIS A 246 2.42 -11.61 14.83
CA HIS A 246 1.34 -10.63 14.88
C HIS A 246 1.62 -9.59 15.95
N GLY A 247 1.30 -8.34 15.64
CA GLY A 247 1.34 -7.21 16.54
C GLY A 247 2.75 -6.69 16.84
N PRO A 248 2.83 -5.51 17.49
CA PRO A 248 4.08 -4.86 17.86
C PRO A 248 4.94 -5.67 18.85
N ASP A 249 4.33 -6.57 19.63
CA ASP A 249 5.04 -7.49 20.54
C ASP A 249 5.57 -8.76 19.85
N ARG A 250 5.37 -8.90 18.54
CA ARG A 250 5.78 -10.07 17.77
C ARG A 250 5.25 -11.38 18.37
N ARG A 251 3.96 -11.45 18.62
CA ARG A 251 3.31 -12.69 19.08
C ARG A 251 3.38 -13.75 17.97
N LYS A 252 3.99 -14.89 18.24
CA LYS A 252 4.12 -15.98 17.26
C LYS A 252 2.76 -16.65 17.00
N ILE A 253 2.35 -16.71 15.73
CA ILE A 253 1.12 -17.36 15.27
C ILE A 253 1.41 -18.79 14.81
N THR A 254 2.41 -18.97 13.95
CA THR A 254 2.81 -20.29 13.43
C THR A 254 4.29 -20.34 13.10
N GLN A 255 4.82 -21.55 12.97
CA GLN A 255 6.18 -21.83 12.51
C GLN A 255 6.21 -23.15 11.75
N PHE A 256 6.83 -23.15 10.57
CA PHE A 256 7.03 -24.36 9.78
C PHE A 256 8.27 -24.24 8.89
N SER A 257 8.67 -25.35 8.29
CA SER A 257 9.83 -25.39 7.39
C SER A 257 9.45 -26.02 6.06
N LEU A 258 9.95 -25.46 4.97
CA LEU A 258 9.85 -26.01 3.61
C LEU A 258 11.26 -26.24 3.05
N ARG A 259 11.35 -27.16 2.09
CA ARG A 259 12.59 -27.48 1.40
C ARG A 259 12.33 -27.65 -0.08
N VAL A 260 13.19 -27.07 -0.90
CA VAL A 260 13.28 -27.37 -2.34
C VAL A 260 14.62 -27.99 -2.68
N ARG A 261 14.66 -28.75 -3.77
CA ARG A 261 15.86 -29.50 -4.20
C ARG A 261 16.91 -28.62 -4.87
N ASN A 262 16.49 -27.51 -5.48
CA ASN A 262 17.34 -26.59 -6.22
C ASN A 262 17.00 -25.14 -5.87
N SER A 263 17.92 -24.22 -6.13
CA SER A 263 17.71 -22.78 -5.93
C SER A 263 16.77 -22.15 -6.95
N ALA A 264 16.57 -22.78 -8.12
CA ALA A 264 15.65 -22.31 -9.15
C ALA A 264 14.18 -22.36 -8.70
N SER A 265 13.81 -23.34 -7.88
CA SER A 265 12.48 -23.45 -7.25
C SER A 265 12.32 -22.59 -6.00
N LEU A 266 13.21 -21.62 -5.74
CA LEU A 266 13.09 -20.72 -4.58
C LEU A 266 11.76 -19.94 -4.60
N ASP A 267 11.36 -19.41 -5.75
CA ASP A 267 10.10 -18.67 -5.86
C ASP A 267 8.90 -19.55 -5.49
N GLN A 268 8.89 -20.82 -5.92
CA GLN A 268 7.84 -21.79 -5.54
C GLN A 268 7.82 -22.07 -4.03
N LEU A 269 9.00 -22.19 -3.40
CA LEU A 269 9.11 -22.36 -1.95
C LEU A 269 8.54 -21.16 -1.20
N LEU A 270 8.81 -19.95 -1.67
CA LEU A 270 8.33 -18.72 -1.05
C LEU A 270 6.83 -18.56 -1.27
N ASP A 271 6.32 -18.79 -2.48
CA ASP A 271 4.88 -18.69 -2.77
C ASP A 271 4.06 -19.69 -1.94
N GLU A 272 4.57 -20.92 -1.76
CA GLU A 272 4.01 -21.91 -0.85
C GLU A 272 4.04 -21.45 0.62
N GLY A 273 5.16 -20.85 1.05
CA GLY A 273 5.32 -20.29 2.38
C GLY A 273 4.33 -19.16 2.67
N ALA A 274 4.13 -18.25 1.72
CA ALA A 274 3.19 -17.14 1.84
C ALA A 274 1.75 -17.67 2.01
N ARG A 275 1.34 -18.65 1.18
CA ARG A 275 0.01 -19.26 1.26
C ARG A 275 -0.26 -19.96 2.60
N ARG A 276 0.73 -20.67 3.15
CA ARG A 276 0.60 -21.33 4.46
C ARG A 276 0.56 -20.34 5.63
N ILE A 277 1.32 -19.26 5.55
CA ILE A 277 1.25 -18.18 6.54
C ILE A 277 -0.12 -17.51 6.50
N ASP A 278 -0.62 -17.19 5.31
CA ASP A 278 -1.95 -16.60 5.14
C ASP A 278 -3.05 -17.48 5.75
N ALA A 279 -3.04 -18.79 5.44
CA ALA A 279 -3.96 -19.74 6.05
C ALA A 279 -3.88 -19.76 7.59
N ALA A 280 -2.67 -19.61 8.15
CA ALA A 280 -2.49 -19.55 9.60
C ALA A 280 -3.00 -18.22 10.21
N TYR A 281 -2.89 -17.09 9.50
CA TYR A 281 -3.49 -15.83 9.92
C TYR A 281 -5.01 -15.86 9.83
N ALA A 282 -5.56 -16.43 8.75
CA ALA A 282 -7.00 -16.63 8.59
C ALA A 282 -7.57 -17.47 9.75
N GLN A 283 -6.93 -18.60 10.07
CA GLN A 283 -7.32 -19.41 11.22
C GLN A 283 -7.18 -18.65 12.55
N ALA A 284 -6.11 -17.87 12.72
CA ALA A 284 -5.94 -17.05 13.92
C ALA A 284 -7.01 -15.96 14.07
N LEU A 285 -7.55 -15.43 12.95
CA LEU A 285 -8.67 -14.50 12.96
C LEU A 285 -9.98 -15.18 13.37
N GLU A 286 -10.23 -16.38 12.84
CA GLU A 286 -11.39 -17.20 13.22
C GLU A 286 -11.36 -17.57 14.71
N ASP A 287 -10.19 -17.95 15.22
CA ASP A 287 -9.94 -18.24 16.64
C ASP A 287 -10.01 -16.98 17.53
N GLY A 288 -10.11 -15.77 16.95
CA GLY A 288 -10.08 -14.51 17.67
C GLY A 288 -8.70 -14.14 18.28
N ARG A 289 -7.62 -14.80 17.85
CA ARG A 289 -6.23 -14.53 18.24
C ARG A 289 -5.60 -13.38 17.44
N LEU A 290 -6.14 -13.07 16.26
CA LEU A 290 -5.73 -11.97 15.40
C LEU A 290 -6.73 -10.82 15.54
N ARG A 291 -6.54 -10.01 16.59
CA ARG A 291 -7.33 -8.80 16.88
C ARG A 291 -6.38 -7.62 17.01
N PRO A 292 -6.75 -6.42 16.52
CA PRO A 292 -5.93 -5.24 16.72
C PRO A 292 -5.63 -5.03 18.20
N ASP A 293 -4.38 -4.73 18.50
CA ASP A 293 -3.97 -4.39 19.85
C ASP A 293 -4.74 -3.13 20.33
N PRO A 294 -5.52 -3.21 21.42
CA PRO A 294 -6.31 -2.08 21.91
C PRO A 294 -5.44 -0.87 22.29
N SER A 295 -4.16 -1.06 22.61
CA SER A 295 -3.23 0.04 22.89
C SER A 295 -2.80 0.83 21.65
N LEU A 296 -3.09 0.33 20.45
CA LEU A 296 -2.91 1.04 19.18
C LEU A 296 -4.14 1.91 18.82
N ASN A 297 -5.29 1.66 19.45
CA ASN A 297 -6.48 2.48 19.35
C ASN A 297 -6.45 3.53 20.47
N PHE A 298 -5.93 4.71 20.14
CA PHE A 298 -6.28 5.93 20.87
C PHE A 298 -6.80 6.80 19.74
N GLU A 299 -8.13 6.81 19.58
CA GLU A 299 -8.80 8.00 19.10
C GLU A 299 -8.14 9.15 19.87
N PHE A 300 -7.62 10.17 19.20
CA PHE A 300 -7.61 11.45 19.88
C PHE A 300 -9.07 11.67 20.20
N GLY A 301 -9.46 11.35 21.44
CA GLY A 301 -10.73 11.74 21.99
C GLY A 301 -10.69 13.26 21.97
N ILE A 302 -11.06 13.83 20.83
CA ILE A 302 -12.06 14.88 20.88
C ILE A 302 -13.23 14.15 21.53
N ASP A 303 -13.26 14.22 22.86
CA ASP A 303 -14.46 13.86 23.58
C ASP A 303 -15.51 14.78 22.99
N GLU A 304 -16.40 14.22 22.17
CA GLU A 304 -17.39 15.01 21.45
C GLU A 304 -18.24 15.79 22.45
N GLN A 305 -18.42 15.26 23.66
CA GLN A 305 -19.02 15.98 24.78
C GLN A 305 -18.13 17.12 25.27
N ALA A 306 -16.83 16.91 25.46
CA ALA A 306 -15.92 18.00 25.86
C ALA A 306 -15.73 19.07 24.78
N LEU A 307 -15.82 18.71 23.50
CA LEU A 307 -15.79 19.66 22.38
C LEU A 307 -17.11 20.43 22.31
N GLU A 308 -18.25 19.77 22.51
CA GLU A 308 -19.57 20.40 22.53
C GLU A 308 -19.70 21.32 23.76
N GLU A 309 -19.21 20.91 24.94
CA GLU A 309 -19.08 21.77 26.13
C GLU A 309 -18.14 22.96 25.88
N ALA A 310 -16.97 22.76 25.24
CA ALA A 310 -16.06 23.85 24.91
C ALA A 310 -16.64 24.80 23.85
N LEU A 311 -17.43 24.29 22.90
CA LEU A 311 -18.14 25.10 21.91
C LEU A 311 -19.28 25.90 22.55
N ASP A 312 -20.00 25.31 23.51
CA ASP A 312 -21.03 25.98 24.30
C ASP A 312 -20.43 27.08 25.20
N GLU A 313 -19.30 26.83 25.88
CA GLU A 313 -18.57 27.86 26.64
C GLU A 313 -18.06 29.01 25.73
N LEU A 314 -17.59 28.69 24.52
CA LEU A 314 -17.18 29.70 23.53
C LEU A 314 -18.39 30.49 22.99
N GLN A 315 -19.57 29.86 22.83
CA GLN A 315 -20.79 30.56 22.44
C GLN A 315 -21.34 31.43 23.57
N GLU A 316 -21.27 30.97 24.81
CA GLU A 316 -21.74 31.69 25.99
C GLU A 316 -20.83 32.90 26.29
N SER A 317 -19.51 32.76 26.17
CA SER A 317 -18.56 33.89 26.26
C SER A 317 -18.76 34.93 25.15
N VAL A 318 -19.08 34.51 23.91
CA VAL A 318 -19.45 35.43 22.82
C VAL A 318 -20.84 36.08 23.04
N ALA A 319 -21.74 35.43 23.77
CA ALA A 319 -23.04 35.99 24.14
C ALA A 319 -22.94 36.98 25.32
N VAL A 320 -22.01 36.78 26.24
CA VAL A 320 -21.72 37.68 27.37
C VAL A 320 -21.08 39.00 26.89
N ASP A 321 -20.26 38.96 25.84
CA ASP A 321 -19.58 40.14 25.27
C ASP A 321 -20.51 41.10 24.49
N ARG A 322 -21.81 40.75 24.31
CA ARG A 322 -22.83 41.64 23.69
C ARG A 322 -23.67 42.43 24.69
N ARG A 323 -23.42 42.30 26.00
CA ARG A 323 -23.99 43.21 27.00
C ARG A 323 -22.97 44.31 27.29
N PRO A 324 -23.34 45.61 27.26
CA PRO A 324 -22.40 46.67 27.60
C PRO A 324 -22.11 46.57 29.10
N ALA A 325 -20.99 45.93 29.45
CA ALA A 325 -20.49 45.86 30.81
C ALA A 325 -19.57 47.06 31.07
N GLU A 326 -19.88 47.76 32.15
CA GLU A 326 -19.11 48.85 32.71
C GLU A 326 -17.67 48.42 32.99
N VAL A 327 -16.74 49.31 32.62
CA VAL A 327 -15.30 49.16 32.75
C VAL A 327 -14.91 48.91 34.20
N SER A 328 -14.45 47.69 34.49
CA SER A 328 -13.66 47.39 35.69
C SER A 328 -12.28 46.93 35.22
N VAL A 329 -11.29 47.80 35.42
CA VAL A 329 -9.89 47.56 35.11
C VAL A 329 -9.32 46.65 36.20
N ASN A 330 -9.12 45.37 35.88
CA ASN A 330 -8.24 44.49 36.63
C ASN A 330 -7.07 44.10 35.72
N THR A 331 -5.91 44.69 36.04
CA THR A 331 -4.61 44.38 35.47
C THR A 331 -4.12 43.06 36.06
N GLU A 332 -4.29 41.97 35.31
CA GLU A 332 -3.52 40.74 35.50
C GLU A 332 -3.00 40.30 34.12
N GLU A 333 -1.72 40.55 33.87
CA GLU A 333 -0.99 40.14 32.68
C GLU A 333 -0.80 38.61 32.66
N ALA A 334 -1.85 37.89 32.26
CA ALA A 334 -1.71 36.53 31.78
C ALA A 334 -0.87 36.57 30.49
N THR A 335 0.40 36.24 30.61
CA THR A 335 1.36 36.19 29.51
C THR A 335 1.08 34.96 28.64
N SER A 336 0.01 34.98 27.84
CA SER A 336 -0.37 33.89 26.95
C SER A 336 0.66 33.75 25.83
N THR A 337 1.30 32.58 25.72
CA THR A 337 2.18 32.27 24.60
C THR A 337 1.33 31.75 23.44
N GLY A 338 1.14 32.57 22.41
CA GLY A 338 0.42 32.24 21.18
C GLY A 338 1.35 31.65 20.11
N ARG A 339 0.77 30.83 19.22
CA ARG A 339 1.47 30.29 18.05
C ARG A 339 0.84 30.89 16.79
N TYR A 340 1.64 31.56 15.99
CA TYR A 340 1.19 32.35 14.86
C TYR A 340 1.86 31.91 13.56
N THR A 341 1.09 31.90 12.49
CA THR A 341 1.55 31.58 11.14
C THR A 341 1.83 32.85 10.36
N ILE A 342 3.09 33.03 9.93
CA ILE A 342 3.57 34.20 9.20
C ILE A 342 4.00 33.80 7.79
N ARG A 343 3.51 34.53 6.79
CA ARG A 343 3.90 34.44 5.38
C ARG A 343 5.12 35.32 5.13
N VAL A 344 6.26 34.73 4.83
CA VAL A 344 7.52 35.46 4.60
C VAL A 344 7.84 35.46 3.11
N VAL A 345 8.01 36.63 2.51
CA VAL A 345 8.48 36.72 1.12
C VAL A 345 9.95 36.34 1.07
N THR A 346 10.29 35.25 0.35
CA THR A 346 11.63 34.67 0.29
C THR A 346 12.12 34.54 -1.16
N PRO A 347 12.73 35.61 -1.71
CA PRO A 347 13.25 35.61 -3.09
C PRO A 347 14.38 34.60 -3.32
N ASP A 348 15.22 34.37 -2.32
CA ASP A 348 16.38 33.46 -2.38
C ASP A 348 16.59 32.70 -1.05
N ALA A 349 17.50 31.72 -1.05
CA ALA A 349 17.80 30.88 0.11
C ALA A 349 18.50 31.63 1.27
N ASN A 350 19.13 32.77 1.01
CA ASN A 350 19.74 33.61 2.06
C ASN A 350 18.68 34.47 2.76
N SER A 351 17.62 34.83 2.05
CA SER A 351 16.46 35.56 2.56
C SER A 351 15.71 34.74 3.61
N VAL A 352 15.66 33.42 3.46
CA VAL A 352 15.05 32.50 4.45
C VAL A 352 15.80 32.53 5.78
N ARG A 353 17.12 32.25 5.73
CA ARG A 353 17.97 32.19 6.93
C ARG A 353 18.05 33.54 7.65
N SER A 354 18.13 34.63 6.89
CA SER A 354 18.17 35.98 7.46
C SER A 354 16.82 36.41 8.06
N SER A 355 15.69 35.98 7.48
CA SER A 355 14.36 36.27 8.02
C SER A 355 14.07 35.47 9.28
N GLU A 356 14.43 34.19 9.31
CA GLU A 356 14.28 33.34 10.48
C GLU A 356 15.12 33.85 11.66
N ALA A 357 16.39 34.20 11.42
CA ALA A 357 17.26 34.79 12.44
C ALA A 357 16.74 36.14 12.96
N ALA A 358 16.23 36.99 12.07
CA ALA A 358 15.68 38.29 12.44
C ALA A 358 14.39 38.17 13.26
N VAL A 359 13.49 37.24 12.92
CA VAL A 359 12.26 37.01 13.68
C VAL A 359 12.54 36.37 15.04
N ARG A 360 13.48 35.43 15.15
CA ARG A 360 13.92 34.93 16.48
C ARG A 360 14.52 36.01 17.36
N GLY A 361 15.13 37.03 16.75
CA GLY A 361 15.69 38.18 17.46
C GLY A 361 14.65 39.17 18.01
N THR A 362 13.38 39.05 17.62
CA THR A 362 12.31 39.96 18.05
C THR A 362 11.94 39.72 19.53
N PRO A 363 11.89 40.76 20.38
CA PRO A 363 11.53 40.62 21.79
C PRO A 363 10.16 39.94 21.95
N GLY A 364 10.07 38.92 22.79
CA GLY A 364 8.83 38.15 23.01
C GLY A 364 8.70 36.89 22.14
N VAL A 365 9.53 36.72 21.10
CA VAL A 365 9.54 35.47 20.31
C VAL A 365 10.30 34.37 21.06
N ARG A 366 9.63 33.23 21.29
CA ARG A 366 10.21 32.04 21.95
C ARG A 366 10.79 31.03 20.96
N GLY A 367 10.42 31.16 19.69
CA GLY A 367 10.83 30.24 18.64
C GLY A 367 10.24 30.67 17.30
N ALA A 368 11.02 30.51 16.24
CA ALA A 368 10.57 30.68 14.87
C ALA A 368 11.18 29.57 14.02
N THR A 369 10.33 28.84 13.30
CA THR A 369 10.69 27.71 12.45
C THR A 369 9.93 27.79 11.14
N THR A 370 10.63 27.65 10.02
CA THR A 370 9.99 27.59 8.69
C THR A 370 9.29 26.23 8.52
N SER A 371 7.96 26.23 8.46
CA SER A 371 7.14 25.02 8.28
C SER A 371 7.00 24.62 6.80
N SER A 372 7.03 25.59 5.88
CA SER A 372 7.01 25.35 4.44
C SER A 372 7.93 26.33 3.71
N LEU A 373 8.87 25.79 2.92
CA LEU A 373 9.88 26.55 2.19
C LEU A 373 9.49 26.71 0.72
N ALA A 374 9.34 27.95 0.25
CA ALA A 374 9.12 28.27 -1.16
C ALA A 374 10.18 29.30 -1.63
N ILE A 375 11.26 28.80 -2.24
CA ILE A 375 12.32 29.65 -2.81
C ILE A 375 11.78 30.32 -4.08
N GLY A 376 11.87 31.66 -4.15
CA GLY A 376 11.27 32.45 -5.23
C GLY A 376 9.78 32.76 -5.02
N GLY A 377 9.27 32.52 -3.82
CA GLY A 377 7.87 32.73 -3.45
C GLY A 377 7.68 33.14 -1.99
N VAL A 378 6.55 32.74 -1.40
CA VAL A 378 6.20 33.05 -0.01
C VAL A 378 6.35 31.80 0.84
N SER A 379 7.32 31.81 1.76
CA SER A 379 7.51 30.75 2.74
C SER A 379 6.57 30.92 3.92
N LEU A 380 6.18 29.81 4.55
CA LEU A 380 5.34 29.81 5.75
C LEU A 380 6.24 29.56 6.97
N MET A 381 6.14 30.44 7.97
CA MET A 381 6.91 30.39 9.19
C MET A 381 6.00 30.36 10.40
N GLU A 382 6.27 29.43 11.30
CA GLU A 382 5.56 29.27 12.55
C GLU A 382 6.35 29.97 13.66
N VAL A 383 5.68 30.86 14.39
CA VAL A 383 6.30 31.69 15.43
C VAL A 383 5.54 31.52 16.73
N SER A 384 6.24 31.06 17.77
CA SER A 384 5.75 31.11 19.15
C SER A 384 6.10 32.45 19.75
N TYR A 385 5.10 33.22 20.17
CA TYR A 385 5.25 34.58 20.68
C TYR A 385 4.49 34.77 21.99
N ILE A 386 5.05 35.59 22.86
CA ILE A 386 4.42 36.00 24.11
C ILE A 386 3.67 37.30 23.87
N GLY A 387 2.35 37.23 23.87
CA GLY A 387 1.46 38.35 23.54
C GLY A 387 0.53 38.02 22.38
N ASP A 388 -0.25 39.02 21.95
CA ASP A 388 -1.21 38.90 20.86
C ASP A 388 -0.55 39.07 19.47
N LEU A 389 -1.35 38.89 18.41
CA LEU A 389 -0.87 39.04 17.03
C LEU A 389 -0.50 40.50 16.68
N ASP A 390 -1.11 41.48 17.34
CA ASP A 390 -0.94 42.91 17.04
C ASP A 390 0.35 43.48 17.66
N THR A 391 0.71 43.02 18.85
CA THR A 391 2.00 43.29 19.50
C THR A 391 3.15 42.61 18.75
N LEU A 392 2.94 41.38 18.26
CA LEU A 392 3.90 40.72 17.36
C LEU A 392 4.10 41.51 16.06
N ALA A 393 3.03 41.95 15.40
CA ALA A 393 3.11 42.75 14.18
C ALA A 393 3.88 44.06 14.40
N SER A 394 3.63 44.72 15.54
CA SER A 394 4.32 45.97 15.91
C SER A 394 5.80 45.74 16.22
N ALA A 395 6.14 44.64 16.91
CA ALA A 395 7.51 44.26 17.20
C ALA A 395 8.31 43.87 15.95
N LEU A 396 7.67 43.24 14.96
CA LEU A 396 8.26 42.92 13.67
C LEU A 396 8.45 44.18 12.80
N ALA A 397 7.50 45.10 12.82
CA ALA A 397 7.64 46.40 12.14
C ALA A 397 8.81 47.21 12.71
N ALA A 398 8.99 47.21 14.04
CA ALA A 398 10.13 47.84 14.71
C ALA A 398 11.49 47.22 14.33
N ARG A 399 11.51 45.99 13.81
CA ARG A 399 12.69 45.30 13.28
C ARG A 399 12.93 45.53 11.78
N GLY A 400 12.16 46.41 11.15
CA GLY A 400 12.35 46.79 9.75
C GLY A 400 11.66 45.85 8.74
N PHE A 401 10.72 45.04 9.20
CA PHE A 401 9.83 44.30 8.30
C PHE A 401 8.67 45.20 7.83
N GLN A 402 8.36 45.14 6.55
CA GLN A 402 7.05 45.55 6.05
C GLN A 402 6.05 44.45 6.41
N VAL A 403 5.11 44.77 7.29
CA VAL A 403 4.07 43.85 7.76
C VAL A 403 2.76 44.21 7.07
N GLN A 404 2.21 43.27 6.31
CA GLN A 404 0.87 43.34 5.72
C GLN A 404 -0.05 42.41 6.51
N ARG A 405 -1.16 42.96 7.00
CA ARG A 405 -2.14 42.21 7.80
C ARG A 405 -3.19 41.58 6.89
N GLY A 406 -3.40 40.28 7.03
CA GLY A 406 -4.56 39.56 6.47
C GLY A 406 -5.48 39.05 7.58
N THR A 407 -6.66 38.54 7.23
CA THR A 407 -7.60 37.91 8.19
C THR A 407 -6.95 36.71 8.88
N GLY A 408 -6.41 36.91 10.08
CA GLY A 408 -5.79 35.86 10.90
C GLY A 408 -4.36 35.44 10.49
N THR A 409 -3.72 36.12 9.53
CA THR A 409 -2.34 35.82 9.11
C THR A 409 -1.54 37.09 8.85
N LEU A 410 -0.25 37.11 9.23
CA LEU A 410 0.66 38.21 8.91
C LEU A 410 1.52 37.84 7.71
N GLN A 411 1.65 38.75 6.75
CA GLN A 411 2.63 38.66 5.68
C GLN A 411 3.76 39.65 5.95
N ILE A 412 5.01 39.19 5.91
CA ILE A 412 6.19 40.02 6.12
C ILE A 412 7.10 39.98 4.90
N SER A 413 7.61 41.15 4.52
CA SER A 413 8.70 41.32 3.57
C SER A 413 9.76 42.22 4.19
N ARG A 414 11.03 41.97 3.86
CA ARG A 414 12.11 42.85 4.29
C ARG A 414 12.25 43.99 3.29
N VAL A 415 12.31 45.22 3.77
CA VAL A 415 12.69 46.35 2.92
C VAL A 415 14.17 46.18 2.58
N ALA A 416 14.51 46.05 1.30
CA ALA A 416 15.90 46.11 0.87
C ALA A 416 16.47 47.50 1.23
N PRO A 417 17.71 47.61 1.74
CA PRO A 417 18.33 48.92 1.92
C PRO A 417 18.37 49.61 0.56
N GLN A 418 17.79 50.81 0.45
CA GLN A 418 17.93 51.63 -0.74
C GLN A 418 19.43 51.87 -0.95
N GLY A 419 19.93 51.42 -2.11
CA GLY A 419 21.30 51.68 -2.52
C GLY A 419 21.54 53.18 -2.54
N SER A 420 22.63 53.60 -1.90
CA SER A 420 23.20 54.92 -2.05
C SER A 420 23.42 55.23 -3.53
N ASP A 421 22.87 56.36 -4.00
CA ASP A 421 23.22 56.97 -5.28
C ASP A 421 24.75 57.10 -5.38
N THR A 422 25.31 56.47 -6.42
CA THR A 422 26.69 56.68 -6.85
C THR A 422 26.75 58.02 -7.60
N PRO A 423 27.59 59.00 -7.20
CA PRO A 423 27.78 60.18 -8.03
C PRO A 423 28.62 59.81 -9.26
N GLU A 424 28.14 60.18 -10.44
CA GLU A 424 28.87 60.08 -11.71
C GLU A 424 30.21 60.82 -11.61
N GLY A 425 31.29 60.11 -11.96
CA GLY A 425 32.61 60.67 -12.11
C GLY A 425 32.73 61.53 -13.35
N GLN A 426 33.52 62.60 -13.23
CA GLN A 426 34.05 63.42 -14.33
C GLN A 426 34.94 62.62 -15.26
#